data_AF-A0A2L0LQH6-F1
#
_entry.id   AF-A0A2L0LQH6-F1
#
_cell.length_a   1.000
_cell.length_b   1.000
_cell.length_c   1.000
_cell.angle_alpha   90.00
_cell.angle_beta   90.00
_cell.angle_gamma   90.00
#
_symmetry.space_group_name_H-M   'P 1'
#
loop_
_entity.id
_entity.type
_entity.pdbx_description
1 polymer ?
#
loop_
_entity_poly.entity_id
_entity_poly.type
_entity_poly.pdbx_seq_one_letter_code
_entity_poly.pdbx_strand_id
1 'polypeptide(L)' 'MGCWIVRDQDIPEPWKSRFTVALGPATRVEDGFYLQDWTDFLDTWERDLAHVEQHREALDDE' A
#
# COMPACT_ATOMS: atom_id res chain seq x y z
N MET A 1 -10.82 -15.65 15.85
CA MET A 1 -10.54 -14.95 14.58
C MET A 1 -9.06 -14.67 14.57
N GLY A 2 -8.32 -15.25 13.61
CA GLY A 2 -6.88 -15.06 13.51
C GLY A 2 -6.58 -13.77 12.77
N CYS A 3 -5.67 -12.95 13.30
CA CYS A 3 -5.10 -11.86 12.53
C CYS A 3 -3.90 -12.41 11.76
N TRP A 4 -3.88 -12.22 10.45
CA TRP A 4 -2.75 -12.63 9.60
C TRP A 4 -1.75 -11.49 9.53
N ILE A 5 -0.46 -11.82 9.65
CA ILE A 5 0.64 -10.85 9.62
C ILE A 5 1.46 -11.11 8.35
N VAL A 6 1.70 -10.05 7.58
CA VAL A 6 2.66 -10.04 6.47
C VAL A 6 4.00 -9.64 7.04
N ARG A 7 5.02 -10.48 6.84
CA ARG A 7 6.35 -10.20 7.36
C ARG A 7 7.06 -9.18 6.50
N ASP A 8 7.91 -8.40 7.14
CA ASP A 8 8.76 -7.39 6.50
C ASP A 8 9.69 -7.94 5.41
N GLN A 9 9.98 -9.25 5.42
CA GLN A 9 10.81 -9.93 4.42
C GLN A 9 10.03 -10.37 3.18
N ASP A 10 8.70 -10.52 3.32
CA ASP A 10 7.81 -10.98 2.25
C ASP A 10 7.31 -9.80 1.39
N ILE A 11 7.51 -8.56 1.86
CA ILE A 11 7.17 -7.33 1.13
C ILE A 11 8.39 -6.85 0.34
N PRO A 12 8.35 -6.85 -1.00
CA PRO A 12 9.46 -6.35 -1.81
C PRO A 12 9.58 -4.82 -1.74
N GLU A 13 10.81 -4.31 -1.88
CA GLU A 13 11.03 -2.87 -2.12
C GLU A 13 10.64 -2.52 -3.57
N PRO A 14 10.09 -1.30 -3.82
CA PRO A 14 9.94 -0.15 -2.91
C PRO A 14 8.64 -0.16 -2.09
N TRP A 15 7.82 -1.21 -2.18
CA TRP A 15 6.49 -1.24 -1.57
C TRP A 15 6.53 -1.23 -0.06
N LYS A 16 7.49 -1.95 0.53
CA LYS A 16 7.72 -1.92 1.98
C LYS A 16 7.98 -0.50 2.49
N SER A 17 8.89 0.23 1.83
CA SER A 17 9.18 1.62 2.19
C SER A 17 7.95 2.52 2.04
N ARG A 18 7.21 2.41 0.93
CA ARG A 18 5.98 3.19 0.70
C ARG A 18 4.92 2.90 1.75
N PHE A 19 4.72 1.63 2.07
CA PHE A 19 3.75 1.19 3.05
C PHE A 19 4.10 1.65 4.47
N THR A 20 5.39 1.59 4.83
CA THR A 20 5.90 2.12 6.11
C THR A 20 5.63 3.62 6.24
N VAL A 21 5.80 4.38 5.17
CA VAL A 21 5.51 5.82 5.14
C VAL A 21 4.01 6.09 5.23
N ALA A 22 3.18 5.31 4.54
CA ALA A 22 1.73 5.49 4.49
C ALA A 22 1.02 5.18 5.81
N LEU A 23 1.36 4.08 6.48
CA LEU A 23 0.71 3.66 7.72
C LEU A 23 1.23 4.40 8.97
N GLY A 24 2.43 4.94 8.91
CA GLY A 24 3.09 5.54 10.07
C GLY A 24 3.49 4.50 11.14
N PRO A 25 4.19 4.92 12.21
CA PRO A 25 4.75 4.01 13.22
C PRO A 25 3.71 3.35 14.14
N ALA A 26 2.43 3.73 14.06
CA ALA A 26 1.39 3.34 15.03
C ALA A 26 0.75 1.96 14.76
N THR A 27 0.89 1.43 13.54
CA THR A 27 0.21 0.18 13.11
C THR A 27 1.16 -1.01 12.96
N ARG A 28 2.42 -0.86 13.37
CA ARG A 28 3.47 -1.88 13.18
C ARG A 28 3.44 -2.94 14.29
N VAL A 29 3.55 -4.20 13.91
CA VAL A 29 3.80 -5.33 14.83
C VAL A 29 5.26 -5.76 14.77
N GLU A 30 5.78 -6.42 15.81
CA GLU A 30 7.21 -6.79 15.89
C GLU A 30 7.70 -7.61 14.68
N ASP A 31 6.83 -8.44 14.10
CA ASP A 31 7.15 -9.33 12.97
C ASP A 31 6.80 -8.74 11.57
N GLY A 32 6.16 -7.55 11.50
CA GLY A 32 5.72 -6.95 10.23
C GLY A 32 4.45 -6.09 10.36
N PHE A 33 3.46 -6.36 9.49
CA PHE A 33 2.21 -5.60 9.40
C PHE A 33 1.00 -6.53 9.33
N TYR A 34 -0.18 -6.04 9.70
CA TYR A 34 -1.39 -6.83 9.50
C TYR A 34 -1.72 -6.96 8.01
N LEU A 35 -2.15 -8.15 7.61
CA LEU A 35 -2.55 -8.45 6.23
C LEU A 35 -3.72 -7.58 5.78
N GLN A 36 -4.62 -7.22 6.71
CA GLN A 36 -5.73 -6.34 6.43
C GLN A 36 -5.23 -4.95 6.00
N ASP A 37 -4.36 -4.33 6.80
CA ASP A 37 -3.78 -3.02 6.47
C ASP A 37 -3.01 -3.06 5.15
N TRP A 38 -2.29 -4.16 4.88
CA TRP A 38 -1.58 -4.37 3.61
C TRP A 38 -2.55 -4.43 2.42
N THR A 39 -3.65 -5.16 2.56
CA THR A 39 -4.67 -5.29 1.51
C THR A 39 -5.38 -3.96 1.27
N ASP A 40 -5.73 -3.24 2.33
CA ASP A 40 -6.41 -1.94 2.23
C ASP A 40 -5.51 -0.89 1.58
N PHE A 41 -4.20 -0.92 1.85
CA PHE A 41 -3.22 -0.06 1.18
C PHE A 41 -3.12 -0.35 -0.31
N LEU A 42 -3.11 -1.62 -0.72
CA LEU A 42 -3.05 -1.99 -2.14
C LEU A 42 -4.32 -1.55 -2.90
N ASP A 43 -5.51 -1.74 -2.29
CA ASP A 43 -6.77 -1.28 -2.90
C ASP A 43 -6.80 0.24 -3.07
N THR A 44 -6.36 0.97 -2.04
CA THR A 44 -6.27 2.44 -2.10
C THR A 44 -5.27 2.88 -3.18
N TRP A 45 -4.11 2.23 -3.26
CA TRP A 45 -3.09 2.54 -4.25
C TRP A 45 -3.56 2.28 -5.69
N GLU A 46 -4.28 1.19 -5.93
CA GLU A 46 -4.84 0.89 -7.25
C GLU A 46 -5.81 2.00 -7.71
N ARG A 47 -6.65 2.50 -6.79
CA ARG A 47 -7.57 3.61 -7.06
C ARG A 47 -6.83 4.91 -7.36
N ASP A 48 -5.80 5.22 -6.58
CA ASP A 48 -4.96 6.41 -6.80
C ASP A 48 -4.26 6.33 -8.16
N LEU A 49 -3.73 5.17 -8.54
CA LEU A 49 -3.10 4.98 -9.84
C LEU A 49 -4.11 5.13 -10.98
N ALA A 50 -5.33 4.60 -10.82
CA ALA A 50 -6.41 4.78 -11.79
C ALA A 50 -6.79 6.27 -11.93
N HIS A 51 -6.79 7.02 -10.83
CA HIS A 51 -7.02 8.45 -10.86
C HIS A 51 -5.91 9.19 -11.59
N VAL A 52 -4.64 8.86 -11.30
CA VAL A 52 -3.48 9.44 -11.99
C VAL A 52 -3.52 9.15 -13.50
N GLU A 53 -3.90 7.94 -13.90
CA GLU A 53 -4.03 7.58 -15.31
C GLU A 53 -5.14 8.39 -15.98
N GLN A 54 -6.30 8.57 -15.34
CA GLN A 54 -7.37 9.43 -15.87
C GLN A 54 -6.91 10.88 -16.08
N HIS A 55 -6.13 11.43 -15.14
CA HIS A 55 -5.55 12.77 -15.31
C HIS A 55 -4.52 12.81 -16.43
N ARG A 56 -3.75 11.74 -16.62
CA ARG A 56 -2.78 11.63 -17.71
C ARG A 56 -3.48 11.59 -19.07
N GLU A 57 -4.49 10.73 -19.22
CA GLU A 57 -5.32 10.66 -20.43
C GLU A 57 -5.98 12.00 -20.73
N ALA A 58 -6.46 12.72 -19.71
CA ALA A 58 -7.03 14.05 -19.88
C ALA A 58 -6.02 15.13 -20.32
N LEU A 59 -4.73 14.96 -20.00
CA LEU A 59 -3.66 15.89 -20.42
C LEU A 59 -3.06 15.54 -21.79
N ASP A 60 -3.15 14.28 -22.23
CA ASP A 60 -2.69 13.82 -23.55
C ASP A 60 -3.71 14.16 -24.68
N ASP A 61 -4.95 14.55 -24.34
CA ASP A 61 -6.02 14.95 -25.29
C ASP A 61 -6.08 16.48 -25.57
N GLU A 62 -5.17 17.29 -24.99
CA GLU A 62 -4.95 18.72 -25.30
C GLU A 62 -3.77 18.97 -26.26
#